data_AF-V6LHZ8-F1
#
_entry.id   AF-V6LHZ8-F1
#
_cell.length_a   1.000
_cell.length_b   1.000
_cell.length_c   1.000
_cell.angle_alpha   90.00
_cell.angle_beta   90.00
_cell.angle_gamma   90.00
#
_symmetry.space_group_name_H-M   'P 1'
#
loop_
_entity.id
_entity.type
_entity.pdbx_description
1 polymer ?
#
loop_
_entity_poly.entity_id
_entity_poly.type
_entity_poly.pdbx_seq_one_letter_code
_entity_poly.pdbx_strand_id
1 'polypeptide(L)' 'MQRKQIWTFEQIEYLASAFRQVGMNWKMIQSKFFPKYQIGQIRNAYYKFKKEQPDLFQKCTINAGVGLQDIDLNYNVFK' A
#
# COMPACT_ATOMS: atom_id res chain seq x y z
N MET A 1 -21.16 15.50 9.53
CA MET A 1 -20.81 15.05 8.17
C MET A 1 -19.30 14.80 8.11
N GLN A 2 -18.86 13.55 7.96
CA GLN A 2 -17.43 13.27 7.75
C GLN A 2 -17.06 13.69 6.33
N ARG A 3 -16.18 14.70 6.17
CA ARG A 3 -15.68 15.11 4.86
C ARG A 3 -14.94 13.92 4.24
N LYS A 4 -15.31 13.52 3.03
CA LYS A 4 -14.55 12.51 2.27
C LYS A 4 -13.16 13.08 2.04
N GLN A 5 -12.16 12.48 2.68
CA GLN A 5 -10.76 12.80 2.43
C GLN A 5 -10.43 12.38 1.00
N ILE A 6 -10.12 13.34 0.14
CA ILE A 6 -9.60 13.10 -1.19
C ILE A 6 -8.09 12.83 -1.03
N TRP A 7 -7.63 11.70 -1.58
CA TRP A 7 -6.21 11.38 -1.66
C TRP A 7 -5.70 11.79 -3.04
N THR A 8 -4.61 12.54 -3.07
CA THR A 8 -3.95 12.92 -4.33
C THR A 8 -3.12 11.75 -4.87
N PHE A 9 -2.82 11.77 -6.17
CA PHE A 9 -1.95 10.76 -6.78
C PHE A 9 -0.60 10.63 -6.06
N GLU A 10 0.04 11.77 -5.76
CA GLU A 10 1.29 11.82 -4.99
C GLU A 10 1.16 11.14 -3.62
N GLN A 11 0.04 11.32 -2.92
CA GLN A 11 -0.19 10.67 -1.63
C GLN A 11 -0.37 9.16 -1.76
N ILE A 12 -0.94 8.69 -2.88
CA ILE A 12 -1.10 7.27 -3.18
C ILE A 12 0.26 6.64 -3.49
N GLU A 13 1.07 7.29 -4.32
CA GLU A 13 2.46 6.86 -4.59
C GLU A 13 3.30 6.85 -3.32
N TYR A 14 3.15 7.87 -2.49
CA TYR A 14 3.84 7.95 -1.20
C TYR A 14 3.40 6.81 -0.27
N LEU A 15 2.10 6.49 -0.21
CA LEU A 15 1.59 5.35 0.55
C LEU A 15 2.13 4.01 0.03
N ALA A 16 2.20 3.84 -1.29
CA ALA A 16 2.80 2.66 -1.91
C ALA A 16 4.30 2.54 -1.56
N SER A 17 5.06 3.63 -1.62
CA SER A 17 6.48 3.63 -1.25
C SER A 17 6.70 3.31 0.24
N ALA A 18 5.87 3.86 1.13
CA ALA A 18 5.92 3.56 2.56
C ALA A 18 5.64 2.07 2.80
N PHE A 19 4.62 1.52 2.13
CA PHE A 19 4.30 0.10 2.18
C PHE A 19 5.45 -0.79 1.68
N ARG A 20 6.13 -0.40 0.59
CA ARG A 20 7.30 -1.14 0.08
C ARG A 20 8.47 -1.14 1.07
N GLN A 21 8.66 -0.06 1.84
CA GLN A 21 9.75 0.07 2.80
C GLN A 21 9.52 -0.69 4.11
N VAL A 22 8.31 -0.64 4.66
CA VAL A 22 8.03 -1.14 6.03
C VAL A 22 6.96 -2.24 6.09
N GLY A 23 6.38 -2.62 4.94
CA GLY A 23 5.31 -3.61 4.84
C GLY A 23 3.98 -3.15 5.44
N MET A 24 3.18 -4.09 5.95
CA MET A 24 1.89 -3.83 6.61
C MET A 24 2.03 -3.27 8.04
N ASN A 25 3.16 -2.64 8.39
CA ASN A 25 3.34 -2.02 9.69
C ASN A 25 2.65 -0.64 9.74
N TRP A 26 1.32 -0.65 9.92
CA TRP A 26 0.50 0.57 9.86
C TRP A 26 0.86 1.62 10.92
N LYS A 27 1.30 1.18 12.11
CA LYS A 27 1.77 2.10 13.16
C LYS A 27 3.01 2.85 12.68
N MET A 28 3.96 2.16 12.06
CA MET A 28 5.17 2.76 11.51
C MET A 28 4.87 3.62 10.28
N ILE A 29 3.95 3.20 9.40
CA ILE A 29 3.49 4.01 8.26
C ILE A 29 2.88 5.31 8.78
N GLN A 30 2.01 5.23 9.78
CA GLN A 30 1.38 6.40 10.38
C GLN A 30 2.41 7.31 11.05
N SER A 31 3.30 6.76 11.89
CA SER A 31 4.24 7.59 12.66
C SER A 31 5.30 8.25 11.78
N LYS A 32 5.78 7.56 10.72
CA LYS A 32 6.89 8.05 9.90
C LYS A 32 6.45 8.80 8.63
N PHE A 33 5.32 8.44 8.03
CA PHE A 33 4.91 8.93 6.70
C PHE A 33 3.60 9.73 6.76
N PHE A 34 2.65 9.33 7.61
CA PHE A 34 1.32 9.95 7.65
C PHE A 34 0.88 10.33 9.08
N PRO A 35 1.62 11.18 9.81
CA PRO A 35 1.36 11.44 11.24
C PRO A 35 0.02 12.14 11.49
N LYS A 36 -0.49 12.87 10.50
CA LYS A 36 -1.78 13.57 10.55
C LYS A 36 -2.98 12.67 10.26
N TYR A 37 -2.74 11.45 9.80
CA TYR A 37 -3.80 10.50 9.44
C TYR A 37 -3.97 9.46 10.54
N GLN A 38 -5.21 9.03 10.74
CA GLN A 38 -5.49 7.87 11.56
C GLN A 38 -5.15 6.59 10.80
N ILE A 39 -4.70 5.56 11.52
CA ILE A 39 -4.40 4.24 10.95
C ILE A 39 -5.57 3.69 10.12
N GLY A 40 -6.82 3.90 10.57
CA GLY A 40 -8.02 3.49 9.83
C GLY A 40 -8.14 4.18 8.46
N GLN A 41 -7.81 5.47 8.37
CA GLN A 41 -7.84 6.21 7.11
C GLN A 41 -6.77 5.69 6.14
N ILE A 42 -5.57 5.41 6.65
CA ILE A 42 -4.45 4.88 5.87
C ILE A 42 -4.78 3.47 5.34
N ARG A 43 -5.34 2.60 6.19
CA ARG A 43 -5.79 1.26 5.79
C ARG A 43 -6.87 1.32 4.72
N ASN A 44 -7.90 2.15 4.93
CA ASN A 44 -8.99 2.29 3.98
C ASN A 44 -8.48 2.80 2.62
N ALA A 45 -7.55 3.75 2.62
CA ALA A 45 -6.87 4.22 1.42
C ALA A 45 -6.09 3.09 0.74
N TYR A 46 -5.28 2.34 1.49
CA TYR A 46 -4.53 1.19 0.95
C TYR A 46 -5.45 0.17 0.28
N TYR A 47 -6.51 -0.31 0.96
CA TYR A 47 -7.40 -1.31 0.37
C TYR A 47 -8.19 -0.77 -0.82
N LYS A 48 -8.58 0.51 -0.78
CA LYS A 48 -9.23 1.18 -1.90
C LYS A 48 -8.30 1.24 -3.11
N PHE A 49 -7.10 1.79 -2.95
CA PHE A 49 -6.17 1.98 -4.07
C PHE A 49 -5.49 0.70 -4.52
N LYS A 50 -5.33 -0.30 -3.66
CA LYS A 50 -4.92 -1.65 -4.09
C LYS A 50 -5.94 -2.26 -5.06
N LYS A 51 -7.23 -1.99 -4.88
CA LYS A 51 -8.30 -2.45 -5.78
C LYS A 51 -8.36 -1.63 -7.06
N GLU A 52 -8.22 -0.31 -6.96
CA GLU A 52 -8.32 0.61 -8.10
C GLU A 52 -7.04 0.64 -8.97
N GLN A 53 -5.87 0.50 -8.34
CA GLN A 53 -4.55 0.66 -8.93
C GLN A 53 -3.57 -0.39 -8.35
N PRO A 54 -3.75 -1.68 -8.66
CA PRO A 54 -2.93 -2.76 -8.11
C PRO A 54 -1.44 -2.60 -8.43
N ASP A 55 -1.10 -2.01 -9.58
CA ASP A 55 0.28 -1.84 -10.06
C ASP A 55 1.14 -0.95 -9.14
N LEU A 56 0.53 0.05 -8.49
CA LEU A 56 1.25 0.91 -7.55
C LEU A 56 1.64 0.16 -6.27
N PHE A 57 0.79 -0.76 -5.83
CA PHE A 57 1.00 -1.54 -4.60
C PHE A 57 1.60 -2.92 -4.86
N GLN A 58 1.91 -3.24 -6.12
CA GLN A 58 2.72 -4.38 -6.47
C GLN A 58 4.09 -4.20 -5.80
N LYS A 59 4.53 -5.24 -5.09
CA LYS A 59 5.85 -5.27 -4.48
C LYS A 59 6.83 -5.13 -5.65
N CYS A 60 7.57 -4.02 -5.74
CA CYS A 60 8.68 -3.96 -6.69
C CYS A 60 9.64 -5.08 -6.27
N THR A 61 9.62 -6.17 -7.00
CA THR A 61 10.73 -7.12 -7.02
C THR A 61 11.85 -6.37 -7.72
N ILE A 62 12.56 -5.53 -6.95
CA ILE A 62 13.84 -5.03 -7.41
C ILE A 62 14.70 -6.29 -7.51
N ASN A 63 14.91 -6.76 -8.73
CA ASN A 63 15.98 -7.67 -9.06
C ASN A 63 17.31 -6.96 -8.76
N ALA A 64 17.64 -6.83 -7.48
CA ALA A 64 19.01 -6.66 -7.03
C ALA A 64 19.62 -8.07 -6.92
N GLY A 65 19.91 -8.68 -8.08
CA GLY A 65 20.88 -9.77 -8.20
C GLY A 65 20.56 -11.12 -7.55
N VAL A 66 19.31 -11.49 -7.26
CA VAL A 66 19.00 -12.87 -6.79
C VAL A 66 17.77 -13.41 -7.50
N GLY A 67 17.93 -14.59 -8.11
CA GLY A 67 16.97 -15.23 -9.01
C GLY A 67 15.57 -15.38 -8.43
N LEU A 68 14.58 -15.07 -9.27
CA LEU A 68 13.17 -15.33 -9.03
C LEU A 68 12.95 -16.84 -9.05
N GLN A 69 12.88 -17.47 -7.87
CA GLN A 69 12.09 -18.68 -7.69
C GLN A 69 10.75 -18.27 -7.08
N ASP A 70 9.72 -18.48 -7.89
CA ASP A 70 8.33 -18.76 -7.55
C ASP A 70 7.87 -18.31 -6.16
N ILE A 71 7.16 -17.19 -6.10
CA ILE A 71 6.16 -17.00 -5.06
C ILE A 71 4.82 -16.78 -5.75
N ASP A 72 4.16 -17.91 -5.93
CA ASP A 72 2.78 -18.11 -6.31
C ASP A 72 1.85 -17.13 -5.57
N LEU A 73 1.33 -16.13 -6.29
CA LEU A 73 0.20 -15.33 -5.85
C LEU A 73 -1.04 -15.80 -6.60
N ASN A 74 -1.46 -17.02 -6.25
CA ASN A 74 -2.82 -17.53 -6.42
C ASN A 74 -3.82 -16.51 -5.84
N TYR A 75 -4.21 -15.52 -6.64
CA TYR A 75 -5.38 -14.68 -6.43
C TYR A 75 -6.60 -15.55 -6.70
N ASN A 76 -7.05 -16.30 -5.70
CA ASN A 76 -8.25 -17.11 -5.81
C ASN A 76 -8.95 -17.24 -4.45
N VAL A 77 -9.71 -16.21 -4.03
CA VAL A 77 -10.85 -16.41 -3.12
C VAL A 77 -11.93 -15.35 -3.38
N PHE A 78 -12.82 -15.63 -4.33
CA PHE A 78 -14.24 -15.32 -4.21
C PHE A 78 -15.02 -16.45 -4.92
N LYS A 79 -15.49 -17.40 -4.13
CA LYS A 79 -16.69 -18.19 -4.42
C LYS A 79 -17.70 -17.88 -3.33
#